data_AF-A0A9Q4Q5M3-F1
#
_entry.id   AF-A0A9Q4Q5M3-F1
#
_cell.length_a   1.000
_cell.length_b   1.000
_cell.length_c   1.000
_cell.angle_alpha   90.00
_cell.angle_beta   90.00
_cell.angle_gamma   90.00
#
_symmetry.space_group_name_H-M   'P 1'
#
loop_
_entity.id
_entity.type
_entity.pdbx_description
1 polymer ?
#
loop_
_entity_poly.entity_id
_entity_poly.type
_entity_poly.pdbx_seq_one_letter_code
_entity_poly.pdbx_strand_id
1 'polypeptide(L)'
;MTFEIDWDAVKQHIWQNADDPFNARFADIENALADVASDAGGTFGHRSTVERAVMDGVLEQHGDGDDARYTFNLDRATLDADDDDEPARTEPIETGTTDLPKVLTVADDQPWPAYMTSRSEWLVALSGLKAPRAPWTHRGLKKALWNSDLDADERPERAFEVACTWADRLNTDDGLWDNLDTPDIDCDCDGDDCSACQQKVEGRKASPAYLLPAAKESIDDDDKVLLFIDWDDVRNPESDEILPEVIEWLERLNSVTEVSTSGTGLHTFVVVEDPLPMTKLDEPLNSDGIDALDDEPEVEIYQVSRFAAMTGDFIGKLPNDVARADEVVEEILDEYHEWEKTADEYAQEHARKSESSDFSGSSGKRSKYYSADCSQMIIDSHKVGTEYRGGHPEHGANSRKNNIAVTGDGQMWRCYHNGHGSGGNALHLVAVCEGYISCEDSGKESLKQLSDIEFAKLCMDARDNYDAFKSDWKPPKQALVGVAKSENLNDGDDIEKGLYDFVRAMYDDTSSSDLTHAGIM
;
A
#
# COMPACT_ATOMS: atom_id res chain seq x y z
N MET A 1 -19.20 49.86 -10.60
CA MET A 1 -18.01 49.18 -10.07
C MET A 1 -18.44 47.78 -9.74
N THR A 2 -17.93 46.79 -10.45
CA THR A 2 -18.02 45.38 -10.03
C THR A 2 -17.00 45.22 -8.92
N PHE A 3 -17.46 44.97 -7.69
CA PHE A 3 -16.55 44.50 -6.66
C PHE A 3 -16.24 43.03 -6.96
N GLU A 4 -14.97 42.69 -6.92
CA GLU A 4 -14.47 41.32 -6.95
C GLU A 4 -14.51 40.80 -5.52
N ILE A 5 -15.02 39.57 -5.34
CA ILE A 5 -15.13 38.95 -4.03
C ILE A 5 -13.84 38.21 -3.77
N ASP A 6 -13.23 38.48 -2.62
CA ASP A 6 -12.10 37.72 -2.11
C ASP A 6 -12.60 36.39 -1.56
N TRP A 7 -12.66 35.37 -2.43
CA TRP A 7 -13.15 34.05 -2.06
C TRP A 7 -12.23 33.32 -1.09
N ASP A 8 -10.93 33.67 -1.04
CA ASP A 8 -10.00 33.14 -0.05
C ASP A 8 -10.34 33.64 1.34
N ALA A 9 -10.66 34.93 1.48
CA ALA A 9 -11.16 35.49 2.74
C ALA A 9 -12.49 34.84 3.17
N VAL A 10 -13.40 34.58 2.22
CA VAL A 10 -14.68 33.89 2.51
C VAL A 10 -14.42 32.45 2.97
N LYS A 11 -13.53 31.73 2.29
CA LYS A 11 -13.11 30.37 2.64
C LYS A 11 -12.51 30.34 4.04
N GLN A 12 -11.56 31.22 4.34
CA GLN A 12 -10.93 31.34 5.65
C GLN A 12 -11.95 31.64 6.75
N HIS A 13 -12.93 32.50 6.48
CA HIS A 13 -14.00 32.81 7.43
C HIS A 13 -14.89 31.60 7.72
N ILE A 14 -15.33 30.86 6.69
CA ILE A 14 -16.12 29.63 6.86
C ILE A 14 -15.32 28.62 7.68
N TRP A 15 -14.03 28.47 7.37
CA TRP A 15 -13.12 27.58 8.09
C TRP A 15 -13.00 27.87 9.58
N GLN A 16 -12.98 29.15 9.94
CA GLN A 16 -12.85 29.58 11.34
C GLN A 16 -14.16 29.49 12.13
N ASN A 17 -15.31 29.61 11.45
CA ASN A 17 -16.58 29.88 12.14
C ASN A 17 -17.67 28.83 11.91
N ALA A 18 -17.59 28.00 10.86
CA ALA A 18 -18.59 26.98 10.60
C ALA A 18 -18.34 25.73 11.45
N ASP A 19 -19.42 25.12 11.92
CA ASP A 19 -19.37 23.81 12.63
C ASP A 19 -18.83 22.69 11.72
N ASP A 20 -19.03 22.83 10.40
CA ASP A 20 -18.61 21.86 9.39
C ASP A 20 -18.16 22.63 8.12
N PRO A 21 -16.89 23.08 8.06
CA PRO A 21 -16.41 23.94 6.97
C PRO A 21 -16.30 23.22 5.63
N PHE A 22 -16.37 21.89 5.62
CA PHE A 22 -16.38 21.06 4.41
C PHE A 22 -17.79 20.82 3.89
N ASN A 23 -18.82 21.00 4.71
CA ASN A 23 -20.22 20.95 4.29
C ASN A 23 -20.95 22.22 4.71
N ALA A 24 -20.37 23.36 4.36
CA ALA A 24 -20.90 24.66 4.72
C ALA A 24 -22.33 24.78 4.21
N ARG A 25 -23.25 25.20 5.09
CA ARG A 25 -24.62 25.52 4.68
C ARG A 25 -24.60 26.86 3.97
N PHE A 26 -25.67 27.12 3.23
CA PHE A 26 -25.88 28.44 2.63
C PHE A 26 -25.71 29.59 3.64
N ALA A 27 -26.23 29.41 4.87
CA ALA A 27 -26.11 30.40 5.93
C ALA A 27 -24.66 30.67 6.36
N ASP A 28 -23.79 29.65 6.35
CA ASP A 28 -22.38 29.79 6.72
C ASP A 28 -21.65 30.63 5.67
N ILE A 29 -21.93 30.38 4.38
CA ILE A 29 -21.39 31.19 3.28
C ILE A 29 -21.96 32.59 3.27
N GLU A 30 -23.26 32.74 3.53
CA GLU A 30 -23.92 34.06 3.61
C GLU A 30 -23.29 34.93 4.71
N ASN A 31 -23.08 34.35 5.89
CA ASN A 31 -22.40 35.04 7.00
C ASN A 31 -20.98 35.43 6.62
N ALA A 32 -20.19 34.50 6.06
CA ALA A 32 -18.82 34.77 5.62
C ALA A 32 -18.75 35.86 4.54
N LEU A 33 -19.65 35.82 3.56
CA LEU A 33 -19.76 36.87 2.54
C LEU A 33 -20.15 38.22 3.15
N ALA A 34 -21.03 38.23 4.16
CA ALA A 34 -21.42 39.47 4.84
C ALA A 34 -20.24 40.08 5.59
N ASP A 35 -19.46 39.27 6.30
CA ASP A 35 -18.32 39.75 7.08
C ASP A 35 -17.21 40.27 6.15
N VAL A 36 -16.81 39.50 5.13
CA VAL A 36 -15.80 39.93 4.13
C VAL A 36 -16.27 41.16 3.34
N ALA A 37 -17.55 41.25 2.97
CA ALA A 37 -18.07 42.41 2.26
C ALA A 37 -18.21 43.66 3.12
N SER A 38 -18.47 43.50 4.43
CA SER A 38 -18.57 44.61 5.37
C SER A 38 -17.24 45.34 5.53
N ASP A 39 -16.13 44.59 5.54
CA ASP A 39 -14.76 45.12 5.54
C ASP A 39 -14.43 45.86 4.24
N ALA A 40 -15.02 45.43 3.12
CA ALA A 40 -14.87 46.07 1.80
C ALA A 40 -15.85 47.23 1.53
N GLY A 41 -16.81 47.50 2.44
CA GLY A 41 -17.82 48.56 2.29
C GLY A 41 -18.91 48.31 1.24
N GLY A 42 -19.13 47.04 0.85
CA GLY A 42 -20.12 46.62 -0.15
C GLY A 42 -21.42 46.06 0.45
N THR A 43 -22.48 46.01 -0.36
CA THR A 43 -23.69 45.20 -0.05
C THR A 43 -23.99 44.33 -1.28
N PHE A 44 -24.13 43.02 -1.08
CA PHE A 44 -24.37 42.06 -2.16
C PHE A 44 -25.67 41.30 -1.94
N GLY A 45 -26.28 40.82 -3.03
CA GLY A 45 -27.28 39.76 -2.94
C GLY A 45 -26.57 38.42 -2.72
N HIS A 46 -26.49 37.97 -1.47
CA HIS A 46 -25.72 36.77 -1.08
C HIS A 46 -26.09 35.53 -1.92
N ARG A 47 -27.38 35.31 -2.19
CA ARG A 47 -27.84 34.15 -2.98
C ARG A 47 -27.33 34.14 -4.43
N SER A 48 -27.47 35.27 -5.13
CA SER A 48 -26.96 35.37 -6.52
C SER A 48 -25.44 35.26 -6.60
N THR A 49 -24.74 35.64 -5.53
CA THR A 49 -23.29 35.51 -5.44
C THR A 49 -22.88 34.05 -5.29
N VAL A 50 -23.53 33.30 -4.40
CA VAL A 50 -23.26 31.87 -4.20
C VAL A 50 -23.61 31.06 -5.45
N GLU A 51 -24.79 31.30 -6.05
CA GLU A 51 -25.19 30.65 -7.30
C GLU A 51 -24.16 30.90 -8.42
N ARG A 52 -23.64 32.12 -8.50
CA ARG A 52 -22.58 32.45 -9.46
C ARG A 52 -21.26 31.75 -9.15
N ALA A 53 -20.86 31.67 -7.88
CA ALA A 53 -19.67 30.93 -7.48
C ALA A 53 -19.76 29.44 -7.84
N VAL A 54 -20.95 28.86 -7.74
CA VAL A 54 -21.22 27.48 -8.19
C VAL A 54 -21.09 27.37 -9.71
N MET A 55 -21.68 28.30 -10.45
CA MET A 55 -21.57 28.32 -11.92
C MET A 55 -20.14 28.54 -12.42
N ASP A 56 -19.37 29.36 -11.70
CA ASP A 56 -17.96 29.66 -11.99
C ASP A 56 -17.02 28.55 -11.46
N GLY A 57 -17.57 27.53 -10.78
CA GLY A 57 -16.83 26.37 -10.29
C GLY A 57 -15.98 26.60 -9.03
N VAL A 58 -16.11 27.77 -8.39
CA VAL A 58 -15.45 28.12 -7.12
C VAL A 58 -16.03 27.32 -5.96
N LEU A 59 -17.35 27.13 -5.98
CA LEU A 59 -18.07 26.28 -5.06
C LEU A 59 -18.68 25.09 -5.82
N GLU A 60 -18.76 23.95 -5.17
CA GLU A 60 -19.58 22.84 -5.62
C GLU A 60 -20.79 22.71 -4.68
N GLN A 61 -21.97 22.57 -5.26
CA GLN A 61 -23.22 22.47 -4.52
C GLN A 61 -23.69 21.02 -4.45
N HIS A 62 -23.91 20.54 -3.23
CA HIS A 62 -24.43 19.21 -2.91
C HIS A 62 -25.87 19.31 -2.43
N GLY A 63 -26.81 18.83 -3.24
CA GLY A 63 -28.25 18.87 -2.96
C GLY A 63 -28.96 20.18 -3.39
N ASP A 64 -30.26 20.25 -3.12
CA ASP A 64 -31.13 21.34 -3.59
C ASP A 64 -31.76 22.14 -2.43
N GLY A 65 -32.08 23.40 -2.69
CA GLY A 65 -32.85 24.26 -1.78
C GLY A 65 -32.01 24.86 -0.65
N ASP A 66 -32.68 25.23 0.44
CA ASP A 66 -32.03 25.92 1.58
C ASP A 66 -31.19 24.95 2.45
N ASP A 67 -31.33 23.64 2.24
CA ASP A 67 -30.54 22.58 2.89
C ASP A 67 -29.29 22.16 2.09
N ALA A 68 -29.06 22.78 0.92
CA ALA A 68 -27.89 22.51 0.09
C ALA A 68 -26.59 22.77 0.86
N ARG A 69 -25.60 21.90 0.62
CA ARG A 69 -24.24 22.02 1.17
C ARG A 69 -23.28 22.47 0.09
N TYR A 70 -22.23 23.16 0.50
CA TYR A 70 -21.28 23.75 -0.41
C TYR A 70 -19.87 23.39 0.01
N THR A 71 -19.07 22.92 -0.93
CA THR A 71 -17.64 22.68 -0.80
C THR A 71 -16.90 23.72 -1.65
N PHE A 72 -15.75 24.21 -1.18
CA PHE A 72 -14.84 24.92 -2.07
C PHE A 72 -14.16 23.92 -2.99
N ASN A 73 -14.16 24.22 -4.29
CA ASN A 73 -13.46 23.41 -5.26
C ASN A 73 -11.97 23.74 -5.15
N LEU A 74 -11.21 22.87 -4.47
CA LEU A 74 -9.80 23.11 -4.16
C LEU A 74 -8.91 23.00 -5.41
N ASP A 75 -9.36 22.29 -6.43
CA ASP A 75 -8.51 21.93 -7.57
C ASP A 75 -8.37 23.07 -8.60
N ARG A 76 -9.32 24.01 -8.69
CA ARG A 76 -9.34 24.93 -9.85
C ARG A 76 -8.62 26.27 -9.65
N ALA A 77 -8.37 26.69 -8.41
CA ALA A 77 -7.71 27.99 -8.18
C ALA A 77 -6.19 27.94 -8.45
N THR A 78 -5.60 26.75 -8.49
CA THR A 78 -4.15 26.52 -8.63
C THR A 78 -3.75 25.89 -9.97
N LEU A 79 -4.65 25.18 -10.67
CA LEU A 79 -4.33 24.45 -11.92
C LEU A 79 -4.31 25.28 -13.21
N ASP A 80 -4.60 26.58 -13.16
CA ASP A 80 -4.44 27.48 -14.33
C ASP A 80 -3.05 28.16 -14.37
N ALA A 81 -2.11 27.77 -13.49
CA ALA A 81 -0.70 28.08 -13.63
C ALA A 81 -0.06 26.99 -14.49
N ASP A 82 0.51 27.38 -15.64
CA ASP A 82 1.11 26.49 -16.64
C ASP A 82 1.94 25.33 -16.02
N ASP A 83 1.35 24.12 -15.96
CA ASP A 83 1.92 22.85 -15.45
C ASP A 83 3.05 22.27 -16.34
N ASP A 84 3.81 23.12 -17.04
CA ASP A 84 4.99 22.72 -17.82
C ASP A 84 6.29 22.78 -16.99
N ASP A 85 6.22 23.11 -15.69
CA ASP A 85 7.37 23.05 -14.78
C ASP A 85 7.63 21.59 -14.38
N GLU A 86 8.18 20.80 -15.30
CA GLU A 86 8.85 19.54 -14.98
C GLU A 86 9.77 19.77 -13.77
N PRO A 87 9.80 18.86 -12.76
CA PRO A 87 10.77 18.96 -11.67
C PRO A 87 12.14 19.08 -12.32
N ALA A 88 12.77 20.24 -12.10
CA ALA A 88 13.95 20.64 -12.83
C ALA A 88 14.93 19.48 -12.81
N ARG A 89 15.29 18.97 -13.98
CA ARG A 89 16.37 18.02 -14.12
C ARG A 89 17.61 18.75 -13.61
N THR A 90 17.92 18.55 -12.33
CA THR A 90 19.16 19.02 -11.75
C THR A 90 20.23 18.30 -12.55
N GLU A 91 20.90 19.04 -13.43
CA GLU A 91 22.09 18.55 -14.10
C GLU A 91 22.94 17.88 -13.03
N PRO A 92 23.40 16.63 -13.23
CA PRO A 92 24.17 15.91 -12.23
C PRO A 92 25.26 16.85 -11.74
N ILE A 93 25.22 17.17 -10.44
CA ILE A 93 26.20 18.02 -9.80
C ILE A 93 27.55 17.42 -10.21
N GLU A 94 28.37 18.18 -10.96
CA GLU A 94 29.75 17.78 -11.22
C GLU A 94 30.29 17.33 -9.87
N THR A 95 30.78 16.09 -9.78
CA THR A 95 31.14 15.33 -8.57
C THR A 95 32.28 15.96 -7.75
N GLY A 96 32.32 17.28 -7.62
CA GLY A 96 33.00 17.99 -6.57
C GLY A 96 32.29 17.67 -5.28
N THR A 97 32.69 16.55 -4.67
CA THR A 97 32.52 16.17 -3.27
C THR A 97 32.01 17.33 -2.40
N THR A 98 30.69 17.49 -2.32
CA THR A 98 30.08 18.37 -1.35
C THR A 98 30.06 17.60 -0.05
N ASP A 99 31.15 17.67 0.74
CA ASP A 99 31.23 17.06 2.07
C ASP A 99 30.06 17.57 2.94
N LEU A 100 28.93 16.85 2.97
CA LEU A 100 27.92 17.08 3.98
C LEU A 100 28.56 16.75 5.33
N PRO A 101 28.42 17.64 6.32
CA PRO A 101 28.95 17.38 7.64
C PRO A 101 28.17 16.22 8.28
N LYS A 102 28.86 15.48 9.15
CA LYS A 102 28.22 14.46 10.01
C LYS A 102 27.04 14.96 10.82
N VAL A 103 27.04 16.26 11.13
CA VAL A 103 25.96 16.95 11.84
C VAL A 103 25.20 17.80 10.84
N LEU A 104 23.99 17.37 10.49
CA LEU A 104 23.08 18.12 9.64
C LEU A 104 22.08 18.87 10.51
N THR A 105 22.07 20.19 10.35
CA THR A 105 21.16 21.06 11.10
C THR A 105 19.84 21.17 10.37
N VAL A 106 18.74 21.07 11.12
CA VAL A 106 17.42 21.46 10.64
C VAL A 106 17.47 22.93 10.24
N ALA A 107 16.90 23.26 9.08
CA ALA A 107 16.75 24.65 8.67
C ALA A 107 15.58 25.29 9.41
N ASP A 108 15.83 26.46 9.99
CA ASP A 108 14.75 27.31 10.49
C ASP A 108 13.89 27.77 9.31
N ASP A 109 12.57 27.61 9.43
CA ASP A 109 11.56 28.14 8.50
C ASP A 109 11.69 27.67 7.03
N GLN A 110 12.21 26.47 6.79
CA GLN A 110 12.23 25.91 5.44
C GLN A 110 10.79 25.62 4.96
N PRO A 111 10.41 26.10 3.75
CA PRO A 111 9.08 25.82 3.23
C PRO A 111 8.90 24.32 2.94
N TRP A 112 7.65 23.89 2.98
CA TRP A 112 7.26 22.54 2.58
C TRP A 112 7.55 22.29 1.08
N PRO A 113 7.85 21.04 0.67
CA PRO A 113 8.09 20.67 -0.73
C PRO A 113 6.92 21.04 -1.63
N ALA A 114 7.17 21.85 -2.66
CA ALA A 114 6.12 22.29 -3.58
C ALA A 114 5.54 21.08 -4.34
N TYR A 115 6.39 20.10 -4.69
CA TYR A 115 5.95 18.87 -5.34
C TYR A 115 4.91 18.10 -4.54
N MET A 116 5.07 18.01 -3.22
CA MET A 116 4.13 17.26 -2.36
C MET A 116 2.90 18.09 -1.99
N THR A 117 3.10 19.38 -1.69
CA THR A 117 2.03 20.27 -1.23
C THR A 117 1.03 20.67 -2.31
N SER A 118 1.43 20.62 -3.58
CA SER A 118 0.54 20.81 -4.72
C SER A 118 -0.48 19.68 -4.90
N ARG A 119 -0.29 18.54 -4.22
CA ARG A 119 -1.12 17.35 -4.38
C ARG A 119 -2.11 17.15 -3.22
N SER A 120 -3.05 16.23 -3.40
CA SER A 120 -4.21 16.07 -2.52
C SER A 120 -4.11 14.87 -1.58
N GLU A 121 -2.93 14.26 -1.42
CA GLU A 121 -2.74 13.01 -0.68
C GLU A 121 -2.47 13.20 0.82
N TRP A 122 -2.92 14.29 1.42
CA TRP A 122 -2.60 14.62 2.81
C TRP A 122 -3.65 14.14 3.81
N LEU A 123 -3.15 13.73 4.98
CA LEU A 123 -3.87 13.23 6.14
C LEU A 123 -3.32 13.89 7.42
N VAL A 124 -3.81 13.49 8.59
CA VAL A 124 -3.25 13.88 9.90
C VAL A 124 -2.64 12.67 10.59
N ALA A 125 -1.40 12.77 11.03
CA ALA A 125 -0.76 11.81 11.92
C ALA A 125 -0.86 12.29 13.38
N LEU A 126 -0.97 11.34 14.30
CA LEU A 126 -0.94 11.62 15.74
C LEU A 126 0.24 10.88 16.36
N SER A 127 1.11 11.61 17.06
CA SER A 127 2.35 11.09 17.64
C SER A 127 2.09 9.81 18.45
N GLY A 128 2.82 8.73 18.14
CA GLY A 128 2.71 7.42 18.79
C GLY A 128 1.50 6.58 18.37
N LEU A 129 0.75 6.96 17.33
CA LEU A 129 -0.27 6.11 16.70
C LEU A 129 0.26 5.62 15.36
N LYS A 130 0.06 4.33 15.07
CA LYS A 130 0.53 3.69 13.83
C LYS A 130 -0.39 3.89 12.63
N ALA A 131 -1.42 4.73 12.74
CA ALA A 131 -2.36 4.96 11.67
C ALA A 131 -2.75 6.44 11.60
N PRO A 132 -2.84 7.04 10.40
CA PRO A 132 -3.33 8.39 10.21
C PRO A 132 -4.83 8.51 10.50
N ARG A 133 -5.26 9.76 10.50
CA ARG A 133 -6.61 10.23 10.77
C ARG A 133 -7.03 11.17 9.64
N ALA A 134 -8.32 11.15 9.36
CA ALA A 134 -8.96 12.05 8.41
C ALA A 134 -10.15 12.71 9.12
N PRO A 135 -9.91 13.68 10.01
CA PRO A 135 -10.96 14.26 10.86
C PRO A 135 -12.11 14.93 10.10
N TRP A 136 -11.96 15.12 8.79
CA TRP A 136 -12.97 15.69 7.90
C TRP A 136 -13.91 14.65 7.25
N THR A 137 -13.56 13.37 7.16
CA THR A 137 -14.44 12.37 6.53
C THR A 137 -15.57 11.90 7.46
N HIS A 138 -15.31 11.93 8.75
CA HIS A 138 -16.23 11.51 9.79
C HIS A 138 -16.18 12.55 10.90
N ARG A 139 -17.31 12.87 11.54
CA ARG A 139 -17.34 13.71 12.75
C ARG A 139 -16.59 13.00 13.89
N GLY A 140 -15.25 13.03 13.89
CA GLY A 140 -14.39 12.27 14.79
C GLY A 140 -13.00 11.98 14.24
N LEU A 141 -12.07 11.53 15.11
CA LEU A 141 -10.72 11.11 14.75
C LEU A 141 -10.68 9.62 14.42
N LYS A 142 -11.52 9.21 13.47
CA LYS A 142 -11.50 7.83 13.01
C LYS A 142 -10.25 7.55 12.21
N LYS A 143 -9.80 6.30 12.27
CA LYS A 143 -8.70 5.80 11.43
C LYS A 143 -9.05 6.06 9.97
N ALA A 144 -8.15 6.72 9.25
CA ALA A 144 -8.31 6.89 7.80
C ALA A 144 -8.26 5.52 7.12
N LEU A 145 -9.19 5.25 6.21
CA LEU A 145 -9.17 4.06 5.37
C LEU A 145 -8.32 4.39 4.14
N TRP A 146 -7.39 3.52 3.75
CA TRP A 146 -6.51 3.79 2.59
C TRP A 146 -6.37 2.59 1.64
N ASN A 147 -7.41 1.76 1.54
CA ASN A 147 -7.38 0.61 0.63
C ASN A 147 -7.74 1.00 -0.81
N SER A 148 -7.35 0.17 -1.78
CA SER A 148 -7.59 0.39 -3.22
C SER A 148 -9.05 0.28 -3.65
N ASP A 149 -9.91 -0.29 -2.79
CA ASP A 149 -11.30 -0.63 -3.11
C ASP A 149 -12.28 0.45 -2.60
N LEU A 150 -11.78 1.58 -2.10
CA LEU A 150 -12.61 2.70 -1.65
C LEU A 150 -13.23 3.43 -2.82
N ASP A 151 -14.51 3.77 -2.69
CA ASP A 151 -15.15 4.69 -3.62
C ASP A 151 -14.53 6.10 -3.49
N ALA A 152 -14.60 6.90 -4.57
CA ALA A 152 -13.94 8.20 -4.62
C ALA A 152 -14.39 9.18 -3.50
N ASP A 153 -15.63 9.05 -3.01
CA ASP A 153 -16.17 9.84 -1.90
C ASP A 153 -15.78 9.31 -0.51
N GLU A 154 -15.27 8.07 -0.43
CA GLU A 154 -14.75 7.45 0.79
C GLU A 154 -13.25 7.74 1.00
N ARG A 155 -12.57 8.25 -0.04
CA ARG A 155 -11.15 8.57 -0.02
C ARG A 155 -10.82 9.68 1.01
N PRO A 156 -9.94 9.39 2.00
CA PRO A 156 -9.69 10.29 3.11
C PRO A 156 -8.79 11.47 2.76
N GLU A 157 -8.12 11.45 1.63
CA GLU A 157 -7.04 12.39 1.34
C GLU A 157 -7.56 13.80 1.01
N ARG A 158 -6.84 14.84 1.44
CA ARG A 158 -7.16 16.25 1.13
C ARG A 158 -5.90 17.05 0.82
N ALA A 159 -6.09 18.29 0.36
CA ALA A 159 -5.01 19.25 0.15
C ALA A 159 -4.19 19.49 1.45
N PHE A 160 -2.92 19.85 1.27
CA PHE A 160 -1.97 20.08 2.35
C PHE A 160 -2.46 21.06 3.44
N GLU A 161 -3.05 22.21 3.04
CA GLU A 161 -3.52 23.23 3.98
C GLU A 161 -4.62 22.70 4.90
N VAL A 162 -5.38 21.71 4.41
CA VAL A 162 -6.40 21.04 5.18
C VAL A 162 -5.79 20.21 6.30
N ALA A 163 -4.81 19.38 5.96
CA ALA A 163 -4.08 18.57 6.94
C ALA A 163 -3.38 19.45 7.99
N CYS A 164 -2.68 20.50 7.57
CA CYS A 164 -1.99 21.42 8.48
C CYS A 164 -2.95 22.11 9.45
N THR A 165 -4.05 22.66 8.95
CA THR A 165 -5.00 23.35 9.82
C THR A 165 -5.61 22.40 10.85
N TRP A 166 -5.91 21.17 10.45
CA TRP A 166 -6.42 20.17 11.41
C TRP A 166 -5.36 19.78 12.43
N ALA A 167 -4.10 19.60 12.02
CA ALA A 167 -3.00 19.36 12.94
C ALA A 167 -2.85 20.51 13.95
N ASP A 168 -2.86 21.76 13.50
CA ASP A 168 -2.78 22.95 14.34
C ASP A 168 -3.94 23.06 15.32
N ARG A 169 -5.18 22.83 14.86
CA ARG A 169 -6.37 22.84 15.72
C ARG A 169 -6.29 21.75 16.78
N LEU A 170 -5.89 20.54 16.43
CA LEU A 170 -5.69 19.44 17.38
C LEU A 170 -4.59 19.77 18.40
N ASN A 171 -3.56 20.53 18.01
CA ASN A 171 -2.49 20.94 18.91
C ASN A 171 -2.84 22.13 19.82
N THR A 172 -3.87 22.93 19.50
CA THR A 172 -4.16 24.20 20.18
C THR A 172 -5.52 24.25 20.88
N ASP A 173 -6.49 23.45 20.43
CA ASP A 173 -7.84 23.41 21.00
C ASP A 173 -8.00 22.18 21.90
N ASP A 174 -7.70 22.36 23.18
CA ASP A 174 -7.85 21.32 24.21
C ASP A 174 -9.28 20.72 24.24
N GLY A 175 -10.30 21.50 23.85
CA GLY A 175 -11.71 21.07 23.84
C GLY A 175 -12.13 20.33 22.57
N LEU A 176 -11.30 20.34 21.53
CA LEU A 176 -11.61 19.62 20.30
C LEU A 176 -11.52 18.10 20.51
N TRP A 177 -10.57 17.65 21.31
CA TRP A 177 -10.39 16.23 21.67
C TRP A 177 -11.63 15.65 22.37
N ASP A 178 -12.25 16.42 23.27
CA ASP A 178 -13.46 16.02 24.01
C ASP A 178 -14.68 15.78 23.11
N ASN A 179 -14.69 16.42 21.93
CA ASN A 179 -15.82 16.39 21.00
C ASN A 179 -15.61 15.42 19.82
N LEU A 180 -14.40 14.87 19.68
CA LEU A 180 -14.08 13.93 18.62
C LEU A 180 -14.39 12.51 19.14
N ASP A 181 -15.30 11.84 18.45
CA ASP A 181 -15.54 10.41 18.67
C ASP A 181 -14.22 9.68 18.44
N THR A 182 -13.66 9.06 19.49
CA THR A 182 -12.37 8.33 19.50
C THR A 182 -12.55 6.79 19.54
N PRO A 183 -13.47 6.18 18.78
CA PRO A 183 -13.92 4.82 19.07
C PRO A 183 -12.88 3.72 18.79
N ASP A 184 -11.79 4.00 18.06
CA ASP A 184 -10.84 2.98 17.61
C ASP A 184 -9.41 3.25 18.09
N ILE A 185 -9.22 3.39 19.40
CA ILE A 185 -7.93 2.98 19.98
C ILE A 185 -8.08 1.48 20.20
N ASP A 186 -7.39 0.67 19.40
CA ASP A 186 -7.26 -0.78 19.58
C ASP A 186 -6.76 -1.06 21.01
N CYS A 187 -7.69 -1.09 21.94
CA CYS A 187 -7.51 -1.65 23.25
C CYS A 187 -8.19 -3.00 23.23
N ASP A 188 -7.51 -4.03 23.73
CA ASP A 188 -8.13 -5.33 23.99
C ASP A 188 -9.09 -5.27 25.20
N CYS A 189 -9.74 -4.13 25.41
CA CYS A 189 -10.60 -3.87 26.53
C CYS A 189 -12.04 -3.89 26.05
N ASP A 190 -12.72 -5.02 26.26
CA ASP A 190 -14.10 -5.32 25.81
C ASP A 190 -15.20 -4.46 26.49
N GLY A 191 -15.02 -3.14 26.65
CA GLY A 191 -16.06 -2.30 27.27
C GLY A 191 -15.93 -0.80 27.00
N ASP A 192 -17.10 -0.17 26.86
CA ASP A 192 -17.34 1.28 26.66
C ASP A 192 -16.77 2.22 27.75
N ASP A 193 -16.06 1.68 28.76
CA ASP A 193 -15.64 2.42 29.97
C ASP A 193 -14.13 2.27 30.24
N CYS A 194 -13.31 2.23 29.19
CA CYS A 194 -11.87 2.23 29.35
C CYS A 194 -11.28 3.63 29.40
N SER A 195 -11.35 4.21 30.59
CA SER A 195 -10.61 5.43 30.95
C SER A 195 -9.11 5.37 30.63
N ALA A 196 -8.50 4.18 30.61
CA ALA A 196 -7.09 4.01 30.24
C ALA A 196 -6.82 4.18 28.73
N CYS A 197 -7.85 4.17 27.88
CA CYS A 197 -7.72 4.41 26.44
C CYS A 197 -8.01 5.86 26.08
N GLN A 198 -8.96 6.51 26.76
CA GLN A 198 -9.17 7.96 26.64
C GLN A 198 -7.91 8.74 27.08
N GLN A 199 -7.24 8.30 28.16
CA GLN A 199 -5.95 8.87 28.58
C GLN A 199 -4.80 8.69 27.58
N LYS A 200 -4.94 7.81 26.58
CA LYS A 200 -3.86 7.58 25.60
C LYS A 200 -3.80 8.66 24.52
N VAL A 201 -4.82 9.51 24.32
CA VAL A 201 -4.81 10.52 23.24
C VAL A 201 -4.40 11.90 23.74
N GLU A 202 -4.77 12.25 24.97
CA GLU A 202 -4.37 13.52 25.59
C GLU A 202 -2.85 13.68 25.61
N GLY A 203 -2.36 14.81 25.09
CA GLY A 203 -0.94 15.14 25.02
C GLY A 203 -0.20 14.62 23.78
N ARG A 204 -0.89 13.95 22.85
CA ARG A 204 -0.30 13.65 21.53
C ARG A 204 -0.21 14.92 20.69
N LYS A 205 0.87 15.03 19.93
CA LYS A 205 1.00 16.06 18.89
C LYS A 205 0.41 15.54 17.59
N ALA A 206 -0.38 16.38 16.93
CA ALA A 206 -0.81 16.15 15.57
C ALA A 206 0.18 16.78 14.59
N SER A 207 0.38 16.13 13.45
CA SER A 207 1.17 16.67 12.33
C SER A 207 0.51 16.30 11.01
N PRO A 208 0.77 17.04 9.92
CA PRO A 208 0.36 16.59 8.60
C PRO A 208 1.05 15.27 8.26
N ALA A 209 0.39 14.43 7.47
CA ALA A 209 0.93 13.17 7.00
C ALA A 209 0.68 13.03 5.50
N TYR A 210 1.64 12.49 4.78
CA TYR A 210 1.49 12.24 3.34
C TYR A 210 1.14 10.77 3.11
N LEU A 211 0.10 10.49 2.33
CA LEU A 211 -0.32 9.13 1.98
C LEU A 211 0.19 8.76 0.59
N LEU A 212 0.98 7.68 0.48
CA LEU A 212 1.32 7.10 -0.81
C LEU A 212 0.10 6.40 -1.42
N PRO A 213 0.02 6.29 -2.76
CA PRO A 213 -1.07 5.60 -3.45
C PRO A 213 -1.34 4.21 -2.89
N ALA A 214 -2.61 3.78 -2.86
CA ALA A 214 -2.99 2.51 -2.26
C ALA A 214 -2.38 1.31 -3.00
N ALA A 215 -2.23 1.40 -4.33
CA ALA A 215 -1.68 0.35 -5.18
C ALA A 215 -0.90 0.93 -6.36
N LYS A 216 -0.10 0.11 -7.05
CA LYS A 216 0.71 0.59 -8.19
C LYS A 216 -0.19 1.03 -9.34
N GLU A 217 -1.31 0.36 -9.49
CA GLU A 217 -2.35 0.65 -10.49
C GLU A 217 -3.10 1.96 -10.22
N SER A 218 -2.88 2.58 -9.05
CA SER A 218 -3.43 3.91 -8.71
C SER A 218 -2.43 5.04 -8.93
N ILE A 219 -1.24 4.73 -9.45
CA ILE A 219 -0.31 5.73 -9.98
C ILE A 219 -0.76 6.01 -11.41
N ASP A 220 -1.02 7.27 -11.73
CA ASP A 220 -1.43 7.65 -13.09
C ASP A 220 -0.27 7.39 -14.06
N ASP A 221 -0.57 6.91 -15.27
CA ASP A 221 0.44 6.52 -16.28
C ASP A 221 1.34 7.70 -16.73
N ASP A 222 0.86 8.94 -16.54
CA ASP A 222 1.60 10.18 -16.85
C ASP A 222 2.35 10.75 -15.64
N ASP A 223 2.20 10.13 -14.45
CA ASP A 223 2.77 10.60 -13.20
C ASP A 223 4.08 9.90 -12.86
N LYS A 224 5.05 10.67 -12.40
CA LYS A 224 6.28 10.12 -11.81
C LYS A 224 5.96 9.43 -10.49
N VAL A 225 6.64 8.32 -10.22
CA VAL A 225 6.43 7.54 -9.00
C VAL A 225 7.14 8.22 -7.84
N LEU A 226 6.35 8.75 -6.89
CA LEU A 226 6.89 9.26 -5.64
C LEU A 226 7.25 8.09 -4.72
N LEU A 227 8.50 8.08 -4.27
CA LEU A 227 9.03 7.14 -3.29
C LEU A 227 9.19 7.83 -1.94
N PHE A 228 8.87 7.09 -0.89
CA PHE A 228 9.20 7.44 0.49
C PHE A 228 10.30 6.51 0.97
N ILE A 229 11.47 7.08 1.28
CA ILE A 229 12.61 6.39 1.87
C ILE A 229 12.66 6.76 3.35
N ASP A 230 12.44 5.76 4.21
CA ASP A 230 12.49 5.86 5.66
C ASP A 230 13.84 5.33 6.14
N TRP A 231 14.62 6.19 6.79
CA TRP A 231 15.92 5.85 7.36
C TRP A 231 15.75 5.72 8.87
N ASP A 232 15.50 4.51 9.36
CA ASP A 232 15.18 4.26 10.76
C ASP A 232 16.44 4.17 11.62
N ASP A 233 16.42 4.84 12.77
CA ASP A 233 17.50 4.85 13.78
C ASP A 233 18.90 5.21 13.27
N VAL A 234 18.97 6.13 12.28
CA VAL A 234 20.24 6.56 11.65
C VAL A 234 20.84 7.84 12.24
N ARG A 235 20.16 8.48 13.20
CA ARG A 235 20.51 9.78 13.77
C ARG A 235 20.55 9.69 15.29
N ASN A 236 21.62 10.22 15.88
CA ASN A 236 21.69 10.41 17.33
C ASN A 236 20.94 11.68 17.73
N PRO A 237 19.85 11.60 18.53
CA PRO A 237 19.03 12.75 18.87
C PRO A 237 19.68 13.73 19.86
N GLU A 238 20.75 13.33 20.55
CA GLU A 238 21.48 14.20 21.48
C GLU A 238 22.60 15.00 20.81
N SER A 239 23.30 14.39 19.84
CA SER A 239 24.43 15.01 19.14
C SER A 239 24.08 15.56 17.76
N ASP A 240 22.91 15.21 17.22
CA ASP A 240 22.48 15.47 15.85
C ASP A 240 23.41 14.84 14.78
N GLU A 241 24.29 13.92 15.18
CA GLU A 241 25.12 13.15 14.25
C GLU A 241 24.26 12.14 13.47
N ILE A 242 24.53 12.01 12.18
CA ILE A 242 23.89 11.04 11.29
C ILE A 242 24.92 10.00 10.86
N LEU A 243 24.47 8.77 10.68
CA LEU A 243 25.27 7.67 10.19
C LEU A 243 25.98 8.05 8.87
N PRO A 244 27.32 7.92 8.76
CA PRO A 244 28.06 8.38 7.59
C PRO A 244 27.58 7.77 6.27
N GLU A 245 27.21 6.49 6.28
CA GLU A 245 26.65 5.79 5.12
C GLU A 245 25.36 6.47 4.61
N VAL A 246 24.48 6.90 5.51
CA VAL A 246 23.24 7.60 5.15
C VAL A 246 23.54 8.98 4.57
N ILE A 247 24.56 9.68 5.09
CA ILE A 247 24.98 10.97 4.53
C ILE A 247 25.40 10.83 3.06
N GLU A 248 26.17 9.79 2.73
CA GLU A 248 26.57 9.51 1.34
C GLU A 248 25.35 9.30 0.43
N TRP A 249 24.32 8.60 0.92
CA TRP A 249 23.06 8.44 0.19
C TRP A 249 22.27 9.74 0.05
N LEU A 250 22.13 10.53 1.12
CA LEU A 250 21.42 11.81 1.09
C LEU A 250 22.08 12.80 0.12
N GLU A 251 23.41 12.84 0.06
CA GLU A 251 24.17 13.64 -0.92
C GLU A 251 23.83 13.27 -2.35
N ARG A 252 23.72 11.97 -2.63
CA ARG A 252 23.46 11.44 -3.97
C ARG A 252 21.99 11.59 -4.37
N LEU A 253 21.07 11.26 -3.47
CA LEU A 253 19.63 11.44 -3.68
C LEU A 253 19.31 12.91 -3.91
N ASN A 254 20.03 13.81 -3.23
CA ASN A 254 19.94 15.26 -3.39
C ASN A 254 18.48 15.72 -3.47
N SER A 255 17.70 15.33 -2.47
CA SER A 255 16.27 15.56 -2.41
C SER A 255 15.86 16.07 -1.03
N VAL A 256 14.60 16.45 -0.88
CA VAL A 256 14.08 16.83 0.42
C VAL A 256 14.16 15.69 1.43
N THR A 257 14.75 16.02 2.57
CA THR A 257 14.87 15.13 3.72
C THR A 257 14.50 15.88 5.00
N GLU A 258 13.70 15.26 5.86
CA GLU A 258 13.35 15.77 7.19
C GLU A 258 13.76 14.79 8.29
N VAL A 259 13.84 15.31 9.52
CA VAL A 259 13.95 14.47 10.72
C VAL A 259 12.60 13.83 11.01
N SER A 260 12.56 12.52 11.22
CA SER A 260 11.33 11.78 11.52
C SER A 260 10.71 12.17 12.87
N THR A 261 9.48 11.74 13.13
CA THR A 261 8.79 12.01 14.39
C THR A 261 9.45 11.37 15.63
N SER A 262 10.30 10.36 15.46
CA SER A 262 11.07 9.77 16.58
C SER A 262 12.26 10.64 16.99
N GLY A 263 12.77 11.49 16.07
CA GLY A 263 14.02 12.21 16.22
C GLY A 263 15.28 11.39 15.95
N THR A 264 15.15 10.07 15.81
CA THR A 264 16.23 9.11 15.54
C THR A 264 16.31 8.70 14.06
N GLY A 265 15.19 8.75 13.33
CA GLY A 265 15.15 8.46 11.89
C GLY A 265 15.10 9.72 11.01
N LEU A 266 15.20 9.53 9.69
CA LEU A 266 15.05 10.56 8.66
C LEU A 266 14.05 10.10 7.59
N HIS A 267 13.26 11.02 7.04
CA HIS A 267 12.39 10.74 5.89
C HIS A 267 12.93 11.45 4.65
N THR A 268 13.13 10.73 3.55
CA THR A 268 13.50 11.31 2.24
C THR A 268 12.47 10.97 1.19
N PHE A 269 12.11 11.95 0.35
CA PHE A 269 11.16 11.76 -0.74
C PHE A 269 11.85 11.97 -2.07
N VAL A 270 11.65 11.07 -3.04
CA VAL A 270 12.21 11.20 -4.39
C VAL A 270 11.19 10.80 -5.43
N VAL A 271 11.36 11.24 -6.66
CA VAL A 271 10.61 10.72 -7.81
C VAL A 271 11.48 9.86 -8.70
N VAL A 272 10.88 8.80 -9.24
CA VAL A 272 11.48 7.94 -10.27
C VAL A 272 10.51 7.80 -11.45
N GLU A 273 11.05 7.49 -12.62
CA GLU A 273 10.24 7.30 -13.83
C GLU A 273 9.37 6.05 -13.72
N ASP A 274 9.97 4.94 -13.32
CA ASP A 274 9.33 3.63 -13.35
C ASP A 274 9.03 3.12 -11.92
N PRO A 275 7.87 2.47 -11.71
CA PRO A 275 7.58 1.84 -10.43
C PRO A 275 8.64 0.80 -10.06
N LEU A 276 9.06 0.82 -8.79
CA LEU A 276 10.05 -0.13 -8.29
C LEU A 276 9.55 -1.57 -8.47
N PRO A 277 10.45 -2.55 -8.66
CA PRO A 277 10.05 -3.94 -8.79
C PRO A 277 9.29 -4.43 -7.54
N MET A 278 9.73 -4.08 -6.34
CA MET A 278 9.13 -4.46 -5.06
C MET A 278 8.14 -3.41 -4.53
N THR A 279 7.27 -3.76 -3.59
CA THR A 279 6.40 -2.78 -2.90
C THR A 279 7.06 -2.14 -1.68
N LYS A 280 8.02 -2.85 -1.07
CA LYS A 280 8.79 -2.45 0.11
C LYS A 280 10.23 -2.97 -0.01
N LEU A 281 11.21 -2.14 0.31
CA LEU A 281 12.56 -2.54 0.80
C LEU A 281 12.56 -2.42 2.33
N ASP A 282 13.27 -3.31 3.02
CA ASP A 282 13.36 -3.37 4.48
C ASP A 282 14.66 -4.09 4.85
N GLU A 283 15.76 -3.35 4.99
CA GLU A 283 17.08 -3.96 5.17
C GLU A 283 17.94 -3.18 6.18
N PRO A 284 18.80 -3.88 6.95
CA PRO A 284 19.68 -3.24 7.93
C PRO A 284 20.80 -2.46 7.26
N LEU A 285 21.22 -1.37 7.90
CA LEU A 285 22.37 -0.54 7.51
C LEU A 285 23.60 -0.87 8.35
N ASN A 286 24.78 -0.45 7.89
CA ASN A 286 25.99 -0.59 8.68
C ASN A 286 25.99 0.44 9.82
N SER A 287 25.91 -0.02 11.06
CA SER A 287 25.96 0.85 12.25
C SER A 287 27.35 1.43 12.58
N ASP A 288 28.40 1.09 11.82
CA ASP A 288 29.74 1.60 12.04
C ASP A 288 29.82 3.13 11.85
N GLY A 289 30.39 3.82 12.85
CA GLY A 289 30.79 5.22 12.70
C GLY A 289 29.88 6.25 13.35
N ILE A 290 28.86 5.81 14.08
CA ILE A 290 28.08 6.62 15.03
C ILE A 290 28.00 5.89 16.38
N ASP A 291 28.40 6.56 17.46
CA ASP A 291 28.31 6.01 18.80
C ASP A 291 26.88 6.22 19.34
N ALA A 292 26.30 5.19 19.96
CA ALA A 292 25.03 5.24 20.69
C ALA A 292 23.76 5.42 19.83
N LEU A 293 23.54 4.51 18.88
CA LEU A 293 22.18 4.20 18.44
C LEU A 293 21.55 3.22 19.43
N ASP A 294 20.28 3.46 19.76
CA ASP A 294 19.54 2.61 20.71
C ASP A 294 19.11 1.29 20.06
N ASP A 295 18.84 1.32 18.75
CA ASP A 295 18.35 0.22 17.93
C ASP A 295 19.22 0.06 16.65
N GLU A 296 18.98 -1.01 15.89
CA GLU A 296 19.73 -1.31 14.64
C GLU A 296 19.23 -0.39 13.52
N PRO A 297 20.12 0.36 12.83
CA PRO A 297 19.70 1.27 11.78
C PRO A 297 19.20 0.49 10.56
N GLU A 298 18.12 0.97 9.94
CA GLU A 298 17.44 0.30 8.82
C GLU A 298 17.13 1.29 7.69
N VAL A 299 17.03 0.80 6.46
CA VAL A 299 16.48 1.53 5.33
C VAL A 299 15.22 0.83 4.83
N GLU A 300 14.11 1.58 4.79
CA GLU A 300 12.87 1.15 4.18
C GLU A 300 12.52 2.02 2.97
N ILE A 301 12.10 1.41 1.86
CA ILE A 301 11.65 2.14 0.67
C ILE A 301 10.24 1.73 0.32
N TYR A 302 9.33 2.70 0.23
CA TYR A 302 7.93 2.52 -0.10
C TYR A 302 7.54 3.31 -1.34
N GLN A 303 6.67 2.72 -2.17
CA GLN A 303 6.02 3.42 -3.27
C GLN A 303 4.49 3.41 -3.18
N VAL A 304 3.92 2.53 -2.34
CA VAL A 304 2.47 2.35 -2.20
C VAL A 304 2.10 1.92 -0.78
N SER A 305 0.81 2.04 -0.43
CA SER A 305 0.22 1.46 0.79
C SER A 305 0.88 1.90 2.11
N ARG A 306 1.48 3.09 2.15
CA ARG A 306 2.16 3.64 3.32
C ARG A 306 1.83 5.12 3.49
N PHE A 307 1.87 5.60 4.72
CA PHE A 307 1.84 7.03 5.01
C PHE A 307 3.14 7.42 5.71
N ALA A 308 3.59 8.65 5.50
CA ALA A 308 4.69 9.27 6.21
C ALA A 308 4.13 10.35 7.14
N ALA A 309 4.39 10.25 8.44
CA ALA A 309 4.09 11.34 9.37
C ALA A 309 5.13 12.43 9.17
N MET A 310 4.71 13.61 8.72
CA MET A 310 5.63 14.67 8.38
C MET A 310 5.91 15.56 9.59
N THR A 311 7.16 15.98 9.78
CA THR A 311 7.55 16.90 10.87
C THR A 311 7.72 18.33 10.38
N GLY A 312 8.15 18.52 9.14
CA GLY A 312 8.58 19.82 8.62
C GLY A 312 9.98 20.22 9.10
N ASP A 313 10.67 19.37 9.87
CA ASP A 313 12.04 19.60 10.36
C ASP A 313 13.06 19.24 9.26
N PHE A 314 13.03 19.99 8.17
CA PHE A 314 13.86 19.73 6.98
C PHE A 314 15.35 20.00 7.21
N ILE A 315 16.20 19.17 6.61
CA ILE A 315 17.65 19.32 6.66
C ILE A 315 18.09 20.47 5.74
N GLY A 316 18.64 21.53 6.33
CA GLY A 316 18.87 22.79 5.61
C GLY A 316 19.96 22.81 4.53
N LYS A 317 20.81 21.78 4.47
CA LYS A 317 21.85 21.65 3.42
C LYS A 317 21.39 20.86 2.21
N LEU A 318 20.27 20.17 2.31
CA LEU A 318 19.68 19.40 1.24
C LEU A 318 18.64 20.25 0.50
N PRO A 319 18.27 19.88 -0.74
CA PRO A 319 17.21 20.57 -1.45
C PRO A 319 15.90 20.61 -0.67
N ASN A 320 15.11 21.63 -0.94
CA ASN A 320 13.83 21.87 -0.28
C ASN A 320 12.62 21.29 -1.04
N ASP A 321 12.87 20.53 -2.11
CA ASP A 321 11.81 19.91 -2.90
C ASP A 321 12.23 18.51 -3.36
N VAL A 322 11.26 17.77 -3.89
CA VAL A 322 11.44 16.39 -4.33
C VAL A 322 12.26 16.37 -5.63
N ALA A 323 13.41 15.69 -5.58
CA ALA A 323 14.28 15.49 -6.72
C ALA A 323 14.03 14.15 -7.41
N ARG A 324 14.42 14.09 -8.68
CA ARG A 324 14.46 12.87 -9.47
C ARG A 324 15.73 12.08 -9.16
N ALA A 325 15.60 10.79 -8.85
CA ALA A 325 16.72 10.00 -8.32
C ALA A 325 16.79 8.54 -8.84
N ASP A 326 16.37 8.27 -10.08
CA ASP A 326 16.28 6.91 -10.63
C ASP A 326 17.57 6.10 -10.44
N GLU A 327 18.71 6.65 -10.91
CA GLU A 327 20.01 5.98 -10.86
C GLU A 327 20.46 5.70 -9.41
N VAL A 328 20.22 6.65 -8.51
CA VAL A 328 20.65 6.51 -7.10
C VAL A 328 19.77 5.51 -6.37
N VAL A 329 18.47 5.48 -6.64
CA VAL A 329 17.56 4.49 -6.07
C VAL A 329 17.91 3.09 -6.56
N GLU A 330 18.23 2.92 -7.84
CA GLU A 330 18.74 1.64 -8.37
C GLU A 330 20.01 1.19 -7.65
N GLU A 331 20.94 2.10 -7.37
CA GLU A 331 22.15 1.78 -6.61
C GLU A 331 21.87 1.40 -5.14
N ILE A 332 20.92 2.05 -4.46
CA ILE A 332 20.49 1.66 -3.11
C ILE A 332 19.89 0.25 -3.13
N LEU A 333 19.06 -0.04 -4.14
CA LEU A 333 18.50 -1.38 -4.33
C LEU A 333 19.62 -2.40 -4.57
N ASP A 334 20.57 -2.13 -5.45
CA ASP A 334 21.66 -3.07 -5.72
C ASP A 334 22.57 -3.32 -4.51
N GLU A 335 22.75 -2.32 -3.64
CA GLU A 335 23.55 -2.45 -2.41
C GLU A 335 22.83 -3.27 -1.33
N TYR A 336 21.60 -2.91 -0.99
CA TYR A 336 20.91 -3.50 0.18
C TYR A 336 19.92 -4.60 -0.17
N HIS A 337 19.32 -4.53 -1.35
CA HIS A 337 18.44 -5.60 -1.77
C HIS A 337 19.31 -6.79 -2.19
N GLU A 338 19.62 -7.66 -1.21
CA GLU A 338 20.23 -8.95 -1.48
C GLU A 338 19.35 -9.70 -2.47
N TRP A 339 19.79 -9.72 -3.73
CA TRP A 339 19.18 -10.55 -4.76
C TRP A 339 19.29 -12.06 -4.42
N GLU A 340 20.07 -12.43 -3.39
CA GLU A 340 20.35 -13.80 -2.93
C GLU A 340 20.28 -13.99 -1.39
N LYS A 341 19.15 -13.72 -0.72
CA LYS A 341 18.94 -14.31 0.63
C LYS A 341 18.93 -15.85 0.51
N THR A 342 19.77 -16.55 1.26
CA THR A 342 19.76 -18.02 1.23
C THR A 342 18.48 -18.57 1.88
N ALA A 343 18.04 -19.77 1.46
CA ALA A 343 16.83 -20.41 2.01
C ALA A 343 16.88 -20.59 3.54
N ASP A 344 18.09 -20.70 4.12
CA ASP A 344 18.31 -20.81 5.56
C ASP A 344 18.18 -19.47 6.31
N GLU A 345 18.47 -18.34 5.67
CA GLU A 345 18.30 -16.99 6.24
C GLU A 345 16.82 -16.57 6.21
N TYR A 346 16.11 -16.88 5.12
CA TYR A 346 14.65 -16.76 5.06
C TYR A 346 13.95 -17.62 6.14
N ALA A 347 14.46 -18.82 6.41
CA ALA A 347 13.94 -19.70 7.46
C ALA A 347 14.20 -19.15 8.87
N GLN A 348 15.33 -18.47 9.10
CA GLN A 348 15.67 -17.84 10.38
C GLN A 348 14.86 -16.56 10.62
N GLU A 349 14.62 -15.74 9.59
CA GLU A 349 13.78 -14.55 9.69
C GLU A 349 12.31 -14.91 9.96
N HIS A 350 11.78 -15.93 9.27
CA HIS A 350 10.46 -16.50 9.57
C HIS A 350 10.38 -17.11 10.97
N ALA A 351 11.47 -17.70 11.48
CA ALA A 351 11.53 -18.21 12.84
C ALA A 351 11.52 -17.07 13.88
N ARG A 352 12.26 -15.99 13.65
CA ARG A 352 12.29 -14.79 14.54
C ARG A 352 10.95 -14.06 14.57
N LYS A 353 10.30 -13.86 13.41
CA LYS A 353 8.95 -13.29 13.32
C LYS A 353 7.87 -14.20 13.95
N SER A 354 8.12 -15.51 14.07
CA SER A 354 7.20 -16.44 14.75
C SER A 354 7.29 -16.44 16.27
N GLU A 355 8.36 -15.89 16.85
CA GLU A 355 8.57 -15.86 18.31
C GLU A 355 8.27 -14.49 18.95
N SER A 356 8.21 -13.38 18.18
CA SER A 356 8.05 -12.02 18.74
C SER A 356 6.72 -11.30 18.47
N SER A 357 5.80 -11.83 17.65
CA SER A 357 4.54 -11.13 17.38
C SER A 357 3.30 -11.98 17.61
N ASP A 358 2.68 -11.80 18.77
CA ASP A 358 1.24 -11.66 18.87
C ASP A 358 0.82 -10.43 18.04
N PHE A 359 0.60 -10.57 16.72
CA PHE A 359 -0.20 -9.61 15.96
C PHE A 359 -0.78 -10.19 14.66
N SER A 360 -1.98 -9.69 14.35
CA SER A 360 -2.98 -10.15 13.40
C SER A 360 -2.89 -9.50 12.00
N GLY A 361 -3.13 -10.27 10.93
CA GLY A 361 -3.94 -9.83 9.77
C GLY A 361 -3.32 -9.69 8.36
N SER A 362 -3.86 -10.47 7.40
CA SER A 362 -3.82 -10.39 5.91
C SER A 362 -2.63 -11.06 5.17
N SER A 363 -2.65 -12.33 4.77
CA SER A 363 -3.42 -13.00 3.68
C SER A 363 -2.83 -12.93 2.26
N GLY A 364 -1.61 -13.47 2.06
CA GLY A 364 -1.11 -13.81 0.73
C GLY A 364 -2.07 -14.78 0.01
N LYS A 365 -2.75 -14.30 -1.04
CA LYS A 365 -3.77 -15.09 -1.74
C LYS A 365 -3.11 -16.26 -2.47
N ARG A 366 -3.29 -17.46 -1.91
CA ARG A 366 -2.92 -18.76 -2.49
C ARG A 366 -3.39 -18.87 -3.96
N SER A 367 -2.57 -19.47 -4.84
CA SER A 367 -2.91 -19.65 -6.27
C SER A 367 -4.30 -20.27 -6.46
N LYS A 368 -5.04 -19.77 -7.45
CA LYS A 368 -6.40 -20.23 -7.81
C LYS A 368 -6.45 -21.71 -8.21
N TYR A 369 -5.31 -22.30 -8.62
CA TYR A 369 -5.18 -23.74 -8.88
C TYR A 369 -5.59 -24.58 -7.66
N TYR A 370 -5.33 -24.09 -6.44
CA TYR A 370 -5.68 -24.79 -5.21
C TYR A 370 -7.16 -24.64 -4.82
N SER A 371 -7.91 -23.77 -5.49
CA SER A 371 -9.32 -23.46 -5.21
C SER A 371 -10.24 -23.73 -6.41
N ALA A 372 -9.76 -24.43 -7.44
CA ALA A 372 -10.58 -24.80 -8.58
C ALA A 372 -11.73 -25.73 -8.15
N ASP A 373 -12.85 -25.70 -8.89
CA ASP A 373 -14.05 -26.46 -8.54
C ASP A 373 -13.90 -27.94 -8.95
N CYS A 374 -13.68 -28.80 -7.96
CA CYS A 374 -13.55 -30.24 -8.14
C CYS A 374 -14.80 -30.89 -8.73
N SER A 375 -15.98 -30.28 -8.54
CA SER A 375 -17.26 -30.88 -8.98
C SER A 375 -17.39 -30.95 -10.51
N GLN A 376 -16.59 -30.15 -11.22
CA GLN A 376 -16.52 -30.15 -12.69
C GLN A 376 -15.71 -31.34 -13.24
N MET A 377 -14.92 -32.01 -12.39
CA MET A 377 -14.00 -33.07 -12.79
C MET A 377 -14.51 -34.49 -12.45
N ILE A 378 -15.64 -34.61 -11.75
CA ILE A 378 -16.21 -35.91 -11.37
C ILE A 378 -17.25 -36.41 -12.39
N ILE A 379 -17.24 -37.72 -12.67
CA ILE A 379 -18.12 -38.33 -13.67
C ILE A 379 -19.55 -38.46 -13.12
N ASP A 380 -20.57 -38.22 -13.94
CA ASP A 380 -21.99 -38.34 -13.54
C ASP A 380 -22.33 -37.52 -12.26
N SER A 381 -21.71 -36.34 -12.11
CA SER A 381 -21.90 -35.44 -10.95
C SER A 381 -23.38 -35.13 -10.70
N HIS A 382 -23.83 -35.36 -9.47
CA HIS A 382 -25.16 -34.95 -9.01
C HIS A 382 -25.11 -34.53 -7.55
N LYS A 383 -25.95 -33.55 -7.19
CA LYS A 383 -26.00 -33.01 -5.85
C LYS A 383 -26.75 -33.94 -4.90
N VAL A 384 -26.16 -34.24 -3.74
CA VAL A 384 -26.76 -35.03 -2.66
C VAL A 384 -26.58 -34.26 -1.35
N GLY A 385 -27.66 -33.62 -0.89
CA GLY A 385 -27.59 -32.70 0.24
C GLY A 385 -26.73 -31.48 -0.09
N THR A 386 -25.68 -31.26 0.68
CA THR A 386 -24.71 -30.18 0.45
C THR A 386 -23.55 -30.59 -0.44
N GLU A 387 -23.36 -31.87 -0.76
CA GLU A 387 -22.19 -32.35 -1.52
C GLU A 387 -22.56 -32.65 -2.98
N TYR A 388 -21.56 -32.65 -3.86
CA TYR A 388 -21.66 -33.28 -5.19
C TYR A 388 -21.11 -34.70 -5.11
N ARG A 389 -21.78 -35.67 -5.72
CA ARG A 389 -21.35 -37.07 -5.75
C ARG A 389 -21.30 -37.59 -7.18
N GLY A 390 -20.38 -38.49 -7.43
CA GLY A 390 -20.21 -39.07 -8.76
C GLY A 390 -19.25 -40.25 -8.78
N GLY A 391 -18.88 -40.62 -9.99
CA GLY A 391 -17.84 -41.58 -10.29
C GLY A 391 -16.46 -40.93 -10.20
N HIS A 392 -15.55 -41.58 -9.48
CA HIS A 392 -14.13 -41.27 -9.49
C HIS A 392 -13.55 -41.59 -10.89
N PRO A 393 -12.78 -40.68 -11.52
CA PRO A 393 -12.25 -40.89 -12.88
C PRO A 393 -11.40 -42.16 -13.06
N GLU A 394 -10.46 -42.42 -12.16
CA GLU A 394 -9.55 -43.59 -12.24
C GLU A 394 -10.23 -44.96 -12.04
N HIS A 395 -11.23 -45.06 -11.16
CA HIS A 395 -11.85 -46.34 -10.75
C HIS A 395 -13.25 -46.53 -11.33
N GLY A 396 -13.55 -45.83 -12.43
CA GLY A 396 -14.88 -45.55 -12.96
C GLY A 396 -15.90 -46.69 -12.84
N ALA A 397 -17.12 -46.32 -12.44
CA ALA A 397 -18.43 -46.96 -12.64
C ALA A 397 -18.63 -48.46 -12.32
N ASN A 398 -17.63 -49.20 -11.84
CA ASN A 398 -17.82 -50.62 -11.52
C ASN A 398 -18.57 -50.78 -10.18
N SER A 399 -19.89 -50.88 -10.33
CA SER A 399 -20.97 -51.20 -9.38
C SER A 399 -21.49 -50.10 -8.44
N ARG A 400 -20.77 -49.00 -8.19
CA ARG A 400 -21.28 -47.88 -7.38
C ARG A 400 -20.84 -46.52 -7.95
N LYS A 401 -21.76 -45.84 -8.64
CA LYS A 401 -21.57 -44.53 -9.28
C LYS A 401 -21.31 -43.34 -8.32
N ASN A 402 -21.06 -43.60 -7.03
CA ASN A 402 -20.96 -42.58 -5.96
C ASN A 402 -19.72 -42.83 -5.08
N ASN A 403 -18.56 -43.09 -5.68
CA ASN A 403 -17.32 -43.39 -4.97
C ASN A 403 -16.44 -42.15 -4.72
N ILE A 404 -16.84 -40.97 -5.20
CA ILE A 404 -16.25 -39.68 -4.83
C ILE A 404 -17.35 -38.73 -4.34
N ALA A 405 -17.03 -37.88 -3.37
CA ALA A 405 -17.81 -36.68 -3.06
C ALA A 405 -16.93 -35.45 -3.11
N VAL A 406 -17.54 -34.33 -3.47
CA VAL A 406 -16.98 -32.99 -3.43
C VAL A 406 -17.82 -32.16 -2.47
N THR A 407 -17.15 -31.34 -1.67
CA THR A 407 -17.80 -30.38 -0.76
C THR A 407 -18.74 -29.44 -1.51
N GLY A 408 -19.70 -28.85 -0.81
CA GLY A 408 -20.73 -28.01 -1.45
C GLY A 408 -20.22 -26.73 -2.10
N ASP A 409 -19.06 -26.27 -1.67
CA ASP A 409 -18.30 -25.16 -2.24
C ASP A 409 -17.39 -25.58 -3.40
N GLY A 410 -17.35 -26.88 -3.75
CA GLY A 410 -16.55 -27.39 -4.85
C GLY A 410 -15.05 -27.57 -4.55
N GLN A 411 -14.55 -27.11 -3.40
CA GLN A 411 -13.10 -26.94 -3.22
C GLN A 411 -12.35 -28.23 -2.86
N MET A 412 -13.02 -29.17 -2.19
CA MET A 412 -12.37 -30.37 -1.65
C MET A 412 -13.12 -31.62 -2.10
N TRP A 413 -12.39 -32.65 -2.49
CA TRP A 413 -12.94 -33.96 -2.81
C TRP A 413 -12.47 -35.03 -1.82
N ARG A 414 -13.23 -36.12 -1.73
CA ARG A 414 -12.89 -37.32 -0.95
C ARG A 414 -13.30 -38.56 -1.72
N CYS A 415 -12.40 -39.54 -1.80
CA CYS A 415 -12.71 -40.88 -2.32
C CYS A 415 -13.18 -41.81 -1.20
N TYR A 416 -14.23 -42.59 -1.49
CA TYR A 416 -14.79 -43.62 -0.61
C TYR A 416 -14.49 -45.03 -1.10
N HIS A 417 -13.73 -45.19 -2.19
CA HIS A 417 -13.36 -46.51 -2.69
C HIS A 417 -12.40 -47.19 -1.70
N ASN A 418 -12.69 -48.45 -1.37
CA ASN A 418 -11.90 -49.33 -0.48
C ASN A 418 -11.51 -48.79 0.91
N GLY A 419 -12.09 -47.67 1.36
CA GLY A 419 -12.01 -47.21 2.75
C GLY A 419 -10.77 -46.38 3.11
N HIS A 420 -10.00 -45.90 2.13
CA HIS A 420 -8.75 -45.17 2.37
C HIS A 420 -9.01 -43.73 2.87
N GLY A 421 -10.19 -43.16 2.61
CA GLY A 421 -10.61 -41.87 3.17
C GLY A 421 -9.79 -40.66 2.71
N SER A 422 -9.02 -40.84 1.64
CA SER A 422 -8.13 -39.87 1.01
C SER A 422 -8.90 -38.84 0.19
N GLY A 423 -8.22 -37.73 -0.12
CA GLY A 423 -8.81 -36.59 -0.82
C GLY A 423 -7.86 -35.43 -0.95
N GLY A 424 -8.38 -34.29 -1.37
CA GLY A 424 -7.57 -33.09 -1.58
C GLY A 424 -8.38 -32.00 -2.29
N ASN A 425 -7.67 -31.00 -2.80
CA ASN A 425 -8.26 -30.00 -3.67
C ASN A 425 -8.22 -30.42 -5.14
N ALA A 426 -8.61 -29.52 -6.04
CA ALA A 426 -8.67 -29.80 -7.46
C ALA A 426 -7.34 -30.30 -8.04
N LEU A 427 -6.22 -29.71 -7.64
CA LEU A 427 -4.91 -30.12 -8.15
C LEU A 427 -4.53 -31.54 -7.70
N HIS A 428 -4.97 -31.97 -6.50
CA HIS A 428 -4.83 -33.37 -6.09
C HIS A 428 -5.70 -34.30 -6.94
N LEU A 429 -6.90 -33.85 -7.34
CA LEU A 429 -7.78 -34.68 -8.18
C LEU A 429 -7.16 -34.89 -9.56
N VAL A 430 -6.62 -33.83 -10.17
CA VAL A 430 -5.89 -33.92 -11.44
C VAL A 430 -4.68 -34.85 -11.29
N ALA A 431 -3.91 -34.72 -10.21
CA ALA A 431 -2.75 -35.58 -9.96
C ALA A 431 -3.11 -37.06 -9.91
N VAL A 432 -4.27 -37.39 -9.36
CA VAL A 432 -4.80 -38.75 -9.36
C VAL A 432 -5.29 -39.17 -10.76
N CYS A 433 -5.99 -38.30 -11.47
CA CYS A 433 -6.54 -38.62 -12.80
C CYS A 433 -5.47 -38.83 -13.86
N GLU A 434 -4.38 -38.06 -13.78
CA GLU A 434 -3.22 -38.16 -14.68
C GLU A 434 -2.18 -39.18 -14.19
N GLY A 435 -2.39 -39.81 -13.03
CA GLY A 435 -1.54 -40.89 -12.51
C GLY A 435 -0.21 -40.45 -11.89
N TYR A 436 -0.07 -39.18 -11.48
CA TYR A 436 1.08 -38.69 -10.71
C TYR A 436 1.11 -39.25 -9.28
N ILE A 437 -0.06 -39.44 -8.68
CA ILE A 437 -0.24 -40.08 -7.38
C ILE A 437 -1.41 -41.04 -7.45
N SER A 438 -1.42 -42.07 -6.60
CA SER A 438 -2.58 -42.93 -6.46
C SER A 438 -3.68 -42.19 -5.68
N CYS A 439 -4.95 -42.59 -5.85
CA CYS A 439 -6.01 -42.00 -5.04
C CYS A 439 -5.82 -42.28 -3.54
N GLU A 440 -5.16 -43.37 -3.15
CA GLU A 440 -4.92 -43.75 -1.75
C GLU A 440 -3.84 -42.89 -1.09
N ASP A 441 -2.87 -42.43 -1.88
CA ASP A 441 -1.77 -41.57 -1.42
C ASP A 441 -2.16 -40.08 -1.40
N SER A 442 -3.31 -39.70 -1.97
CA SER A 442 -3.77 -38.30 -2.01
C SER A 442 -3.99 -37.72 -0.60
N GLY A 443 -3.30 -36.62 -0.31
CA GLY A 443 -3.42 -35.87 0.95
C GLY A 443 -2.44 -34.70 1.04
N LYS A 444 -2.44 -34.01 2.20
CA LYS A 444 -1.76 -32.71 2.43
C LYS A 444 -0.29 -32.63 1.95
N GLU A 445 0.45 -33.74 2.02
CA GLU A 445 1.88 -33.80 1.68
C GLU A 445 2.16 -34.52 0.34
N SER A 446 1.13 -35.06 -0.32
CA SER A 446 1.30 -35.91 -1.51
C SER A 446 1.89 -35.16 -2.71
N LEU A 447 1.42 -33.95 -2.98
CA LEU A 447 1.96 -33.12 -4.06
C LEU A 447 3.39 -32.62 -3.81
N LYS A 448 3.85 -32.57 -2.54
CA LYS A 448 5.23 -32.19 -2.21
C LYS A 448 6.25 -33.29 -2.52
N GLN A 449 5.78 -34.51 -2.77
CA GLN A 449 6.65 -35.62 -3.15
C GLN A 449 6.96 -35.62 -4.65
N LEU A 450 6.22 -34.83 -5.44
CA LEU A 450 6.52 -34.63 -6.85
C LEU A 450 7.77 -33.74 -6.97
N SER A 451 8.66 -34.10 -7.90
CA SER A 451 9.69 -33.18 -8.35
C SER A 451 9.07 -31.93 -8.96
N ASP A 452 9.81 -30.82 -9.01
CA ASP A 452 9.26 -29.57 -9.59
C ASP A 452 8.85 -29.76 -11.04
N ILE A 453 9.59 -30.57 -11.82
CA ILE A 453 9.25 -30.90 -13.20
C ILE A 453 7.92 -31.68 -13.26
N GLU A 454 7.72 -32.68 -12.39
CA GLU A 454 6.45 -33.42 -12.32
C GLU A 454 5.30 -32.51 -11.86
N PHE A 455 5.55 -31.62 -10.91
CA PHE A 455 4.56 -30.65 -10.44
C PHE A 455 4.19 -29.62 -11.52
N ALA A 456 5.16 -29.20 -12.34
CA ALA A 456 4.93 -28.35 -13.51
C ALA A 456 4.04 -29.02 -14.53
N LYS A 457 4.35 -30.28 -14.88
CA LYS A 457 3.53 -31.08 -15.80
C LYS A 457 2.12 -31.27 -15.27
N LEU A 458 1.97 -31.59 -13.99
CA LEU A 458 0.66 -31.67 -13.33
C LEU A 458 -0.15 -30.38 -13.52
N CYS A 459 0.47 -29.22 -13.34
CA CYS A 459 -0.22 -27.94 -13.53
C CYS A 459 -0.56 -27.69 -15.01
N MET A 460 0.29 -28.10 -15.96
CA MET A 460 0.00 -28.00 -17.40
C MET A 460 -1.14 -28.92 -17.81
N ASP A 461 -1.15 -30.17 -17.33
CA ASP A 461 -2.24 -31.11 -17.57
C ASP A 461 -3.56 -30.57 -16.99
N ALA A 462 -3.51 -29.96 -15.80
CA ALA A 462 -4.67 -29.30 -15.20
C ALA A 462 -5.20 -28.17 -16.10
N ARG A 463 -4.30 -27.30 -16.60
CA ARG A 463 -4.65 -26.19 -17.49
C ARG A 463 -5.22 -26.66 -18.83
N ASP A 464 -4.61 -27.67 -19.44
CA ASP A 464 -4.88 -28.05 -20.83
C ASP A 464 -6.05 -29.03 -20.98
N ASN A 465 -6.29 -29.87 -19.96
CA ASN A 465 -7.25 -30.97 -20.06
C ASN A 465 -8.51 -30.79 -19.20
N TYR A 466 -8.57 -29.79 -18.32
CA TYR A 466 -9.67 -29.62 -17.37
C TYR A 466 -10.23 -28.19 -17.37
N ASP A 467 -11.50 -28.04 -17.78
CA ASP A 467 -12.23 -26.76 -17.82
C ASP A 467 -12.30 -26.02 -16.48
N ALA A 468 -12.07 -26.74 -15.35
CA ALA A 468 -12.02 -26.17 -14.01
C ALA A 468 -10.86 -25.19 -13.82
N PHE A 469 -9.81 -25.30 -14.65
CA PHE A 469 -8.63 -24.44 -14.62
C PHE A 469 -8.66 -23.53 -15.84
N LYS A 470 -8.56 -22.23 -15.61
CA LYS A 470 -8.52 -21.27 -16.71
C LYS A 470 -7.09 -21.00 -17.14
N SER A 471 -6.89 -20.82 -18.43
CA SER A 471 -5.56 -20.55 -19.01
C SER A 471 -4.94 -19.23 -18.52
N ASP A 472 -5.76 -18.26 -18.11
CA ASP A 472 -5.31 -16.97 -17.56
C ASP A 472 -4.90 -17.03 -16.07
N TRP A 473 -5.06 -18.18 -15.41
CA TRP A 473 -4.71 -18.29 -14.00
C TRP A 473 -3.20 -18.38 -13.80
N LYS A 474 -2.71 -17.64 -12.81
CA LYS A 474 -1.32 -17.74 -12.36
C LYS A 474 -1.07 -19.11 -11.73
N PRO A 475 -0.17 -19.95 -12.29
CA PRO A 475 0.14 -21.26 -11.76
C PRO A 475 0.88 -21.10 -10.43
N PRO A 476 0.94 -22.15 -9.60
CA PRO A 476 1.77 -22.12 -8.41
C PRO A 476 3.24 -21.91 -8.81
N LYS A 477 3.98 -21.17 -7.97
CA LYS A 477 5.40 -20.88 -8.17
C LYS A 477 6.24 -22.13 -8.47
N GLN A 478 5.97 -23.23 -7.75
CA GLN A 478 6.64 -24.51 -7.96
C GLN A 478 6.51 -25.04 -9.40
N ALA A 479 5.37 -24.81 -10.07
CA ALA A 479 5.19 -25.24 -11.45
C ALA A 479 6.08 -24.45 -12.42
N LEU A 480 6.28 -23.16 -12.14
CA LEU A 480 7.19 -22.34 -12.92
C LEU A 480 8.65 -22.78 -12.66
N VAL A 481 9.02 -23.10 -11.40
CA VAL A 481 10.36 -23.61 -11.07
C VAL A 481 10.66 -24.89 -11.87
N GLY A 482 9.67 -25.77 -11.99
CA GLY A 482 9.81 -26.99 -12.79
C GLY A 482 10.02 -26.73 -14.28
N VAL A 483 9.38 -25.72 -14.86
CA VAL A 483 9.64 -25.30 -16.25
C VAL A 483 11.07 -24.78 -16.39
N ALA A 484 11.50 -23.92 -15.48
CA ALA A 484 12.86 -23.38 -15.50
C ALA A 484 13.92 -24.49 -15.38
N LYS A 485 13.74 -25.43 -14.44
CA LYS A 485 14.62 -26.60 -14.25
C LYS A 485 14.68 -27.49 -15.49
N SER A 486 13.56 -27.70 -16.18
CA SER A 486 13.52 -28.55 -17.38
C SER A 486 14.33 -27.99 -18.55
N GLU A 487 14.45 -26.66 -18.60
CA GLU A 487 15.16 -25.91 -19.64
C GLU A 487 16.59 -25.55 -19.22
N ASN A 488 17.02 -26.02 -18.04
CA ASN A 488 18.31 -25.68 -17.43
C ASN A 488 18.52 -24.17 -17.32
N LEU A 489 17.44 -23.43 -17.09
CA LEU A 489 17.44 -21.98 -16.87
C LEU A 489 17.62 -21.63 -15.39
N ASN A 490 17.42 -22.61 -14.51
CA ASN A 490 17.44 -22.43 -13.07
C ASN A 490 17.68 -23.78 -12.38
N ASP A 491 18.61 -23.84 -11.43
CA ASP A 491 18.88 -25.01 -10.59
C ASP A 491 18.38 -24.83 -9.14
N GLY A 492 17.96 -23.62 -8.76
CA GLY A 492 17.39 -23.28 -7.45
C GLY A 492 15.89 -23.58 -7.30
N ASP A 493 15.39 -23.44 -6.08
CA ASP A 493 13.97 -23.67 -5.74
C ASP A 493 13.09 -22.41 -5.91
N ASP A 494 13.67 -21.34 -6.42
CA ASP A 494 13.03 -20.06 -6.68
C ASP A 494 13.34 -19.59 -8.10
N ILE A 495 12.40 -18.88 -8.74
CA ILE A 495 12.60 -18.28 -10.05
C ILE A 495 12.93 -16.82 -9.83
N GLU A 496 14.11 -16.43 -10.29
CA GLU A 496 14.51 -15.04 -10.38
C GLU A 496 13.41 -14.21 -11.04
N LYS A 497 13.15 -13.03 -10.50
CA LYS A 497 12.08 -12.14 -10.97
C LYS A 497 12.16 -11.83 -12.47
N GLY A 498 13.37 -11.64 -13.01
CA GLY A 498 13.59 -11.41 -14.44
C GLY A 498 13.34 -12.64 -15.31
N LEU A 499 13.44 -13.82 -14.71
CA LEU A 499 13.12 -15.09 -15.36
C LEU A 499 11.62 -15.43 -15.23
N TYR A 500 10.89 -14.79 -14.31
CA TYR A 500 9.49 -15.11 -14.03
C TYR A 500 8.60 -14.98 -15.25
N ASP A 501 8.59 -13.82 -15.92
CA ASP A 501 7.70 -13.60 -17.07
C ASP A 501 8.11 -14.46 -18.27
N PHE A 502 9.41 -14.69 -18.44
CA PHE A 502 9.93 -15.57 -19.47
C PHE A 502 9.49 -17.02 -19.23
N VAL A 503 9.71 -17.55 -18.03
CA VAL A 503 9.30 -18.91 -17.64
C VAL A 503 7.79 -19.04 -17.58
N ARG A 504 7.08 -17.96 -17.26
CA ARG A 504 5.61 -17.91 -17.31
C ARG A 504 5.12 -18.03 -18.75
N ALA A 505 5.70 -17.29 -19.68
CA ALA A 505 5.39 -17.39 -21.11
C ALA A 505 5.74 -18.79 -21.64
N MET A 506 6.90 -19.33 -21.26
CA MET A 506 7.27 -20.71 -21.58
C MET A 506 6.26 -21.70 -21.02
N TYR A 507 5.87 -21.55 -19.76
CA TYR A 507 4.84 -22.39 -19.17
C TYR A 507 3.57 -22.32 -20.01
N ASP A 508 3.10 -21.12 -20.37
CA ASP A 508 1.87 -20.89 -21.15
C ASP A 508 1.93 -21.48 -22.56
N ASP A 509 3.10 -21.49 -23.20
CA ASP A 509 3.30 -22.02 -24.55
C ASP A 509 3.70 -23.52 -24.60
N THR A 510 4.06 -24.11 -23.46
CA THR A 510 4.57 -25.49 -23.36
C THR A 510 3.47 -26.46 -22.92
N SER A 511 3.43 -27.64 -23.55
CA SER A 511 2.60 -28.76 -23.08
C SER A 511 3.35 -29.66 -22.11
N SER A 512 2.62 -30.37 -21.24
CA SER A 512 3.23 -31.31 -20.29
C SER A 512 4.10 -32.40 -20.95
N SER A 513 3.80 -32.74 -22.21
CA SER A 513 4.52 -33.74 -23.00
C SER A 513 5.87 -33.25 -23.52
N ASP A 514 6.04 -31.94 -23.67
CA ASP A 514 7.26 -31.30 -24.18
C ASP A 514 8.30 -31.10 -23.07
N LEU A 515 7.85 -31.01 -21.80
CA LEU A 515 8.73 -31.02 -20.64
C LEU A 515 9.46 -32.37 -20.52
N THR A 516 10.72 -32.43 -20.94
CA THR A 516 11.57 -33.61 -20.72
C THR A 516 12.49 -33.38 -19.52
N HIS A 517 12.84 -34.45 -18.80
CA HIS A 517 14.00 -34.32 -17.90
C HIS A 517 15.20 -34.06 -18.80
N ALA A 518 15.80 -32.88 -18.68
CA ALA A 518 17.12 -32.62 -19.24
C ALA A 518 18.06 -33.68 -18.66
N GLY A 519 18.27 -34.77 -19.40
CA GLY A 519 19.20 -35.82 -19.00
C GLY A 519 20.58 -35.18 -18.95
N ILE A 520 21.17 -35.11 -17.76
CA ILE A 520 22.59 -34.82 -17.59
C ILE A 520 23.34 -35.86 -18.45
N MET A 521 23.85 -35.44 -19.61
CA MET A 521 24.86 -36.17 -20.38
C MET A 521 26.24 -35.89 -19.82
#